data_AF-A0A6J1S9I8-F1
#
_entry.id   AF-A0A6J1S9I8-F1
#
_cell.length_a   1.000
_cell.length_b   1.000
_cell.length_c   1.000
_cell.angle_alpha   90.00
_cell.angle_beta   90.00
_cell.angle_gamma   90.00
#
_symmetry.space_group_name_H-M   'P 1'
#
loop_
_entity.id
_entity.type
_entity.pdbx_description
1 polymer ?
#
loop_
_entity_poly.entity_id
_entity_poly.type
_entity_poly.pdbx_seq_one_letter_code
_entity_poly.pdbx_strand_id
1 'polypeptide(L)'
;MLPSLPFCLCLLAAVLGLVGAAEEETTEFTFKQYPDGTVKRGAMVELQGAVKGNITFIQLGDGPVVIFGNVSGLAPGRHGFHVHEKGDVSTGCAAAGGHFNPEGKKHGGPEDSERHVGDLGNIVANEFGVATIRTEDRVISLMGPHGIIGRAVVVHSHEDDLGRGGYPDSLTTGHAGDRVACGTIKIKFPAGPWTEASRPANSAAPALRWTWSLLVPLLCLLLARA
;
A
#
# COMPACT_ATOMS: atom_id res chain seq x y z
N MET A 1 76.39 9.36 40.04
CA MET A 1 76.29 8.25 39.07
C MET A 1 75.02 7.48 39.43
N LEU A 2 74.15 7.26 38.44
CA LEU A 2 72.73 6.82 38.53
C LEU A 2 72.48 5.56 39.39
N PRO A 3 71.24 5.35 39.90
CA PRO A 3 70.30 4.53 39.11
C PRO A 3 68.79 4.92 39.14
N SER A 4 68.17 4.78 37.96
CA SER A 4 66.83 4.21 37.62
C SER A 4 65.51 4.63 38.32
N LEU A 5 64.62 5.25 37.52
CA LEU A 5 63.16 5.08 37.28
C LEU A 5 62.36 4.11 38.21
N PRO A 6 61.05 4.32 38.51
CA PRO A 6 60.00 4.50 37.46
C PRO A 6 58.73 5.32 37.83
N PHE A 7 57.96 5.67 36.79
CA PHE A 7 56.49 5.76 36.72
C PHE A 7 55.69 6.32 37.92
N CYS A 8 55.10 7.50 37.72
CA CYS A 8 53.83 7.85 38.37
C CYS A 8 52.93 8.55 37.35
N LEU A 9 52.31 7.76 36.48
CA LEU A 9 51.24 8.17 35.58
C LEU A 9 50.03 7.31 35.92
N CYS A 10 49.20 7.76 36.87
CA CYS A 10 47.87 7.20 37.15
C CYS A 10 47.12 8.12 38.11
N LEU A 11 46.21 8.94 37.60
CA LEU A 11 44.90 9.24 38.20
C LEU A 11 44.20 10.35 37.39
N LEU A 12 43.55 9.95 36.30
CA LEU A 12 42.36 10.62 35.81
C LEU A 12 41.40 9.50 35.43
N ALA A 13 40.53 9.18 36.39
CA ALA A 13 39.45 8.23 36.22
C ALA A 13 38.58 8.72 35.04
N ALA A 14 38.51 7.90 33.99
CA ALA A 14 37.56 8.07 32.92
C ALA A 14 36.15 7.90 33.51
N VAL A 15 35.37 8.98 33.53
CA VAL A 15 33.92 8.91 33.71
C VAL A 15 33.35 8.38 32.40
N LEU A 16 33.36 7.04 32.28
CA LEU A 16 32.67 6.32 31.24
C LEU A 16 31.24 6.06 31.70
N GLY A 17 30.28 6.37 30.84
CA GLY A 17 28.95 5.76 30.91
C GLY A 17 27.86 6.70 31.43
N LEU A 18 27.15 7.32 30.50
CA LEU A 18 25.68 7.32 30.41
C LEU A 18 25.28 8.17 29.19
N VAL A 19 25.71 7.74 28.01
CA VAL A 19 24.93 8.03 26.81
C VAL A 19 24.02 6.82 26.67
N GLY A 20 22.81 6.94 27.21
CA GLY A 20 21.75 6.02 26.82
C GLY A 20 21.63 6.13 25.31
N ALA A 21 22.00 5.07 24.61
CA ALA A 21 21.55 4.88 23.24
C ALA A 21 20.02 4.83 23.35
N ALA A 22 19.36 5.90 22.92
CA ALA A 22 17.96 5.81 22.58
C ALA A 22 17.91 4.79 21.43
N GLU A 23 17.51 3.55 21.74
CA GLU A 23 17.12 2.61 20.72
C GLU A 23 15.97 3.28 19.96
N GLU A 24 16.28 3.68 18.73
CA GLU A 24 15.28 4.02 17.74
C GLU A 24 14.40 2.78 17.62
N GLU A 25 13.19 2.86 18.15
CA GLU A 25 12.16 1.82 18.04
C GLU A 25 11.84 1.71 16.54
N THR A 26 12.64 0.90 15.86
CA THR A 26 12.35 0.38 14.54
C THR A 26 11.10 -0.44 14.71
N THR A 27 9.96 0.23 14.56
CA THR A 27 8.66 -0.41 14.44
C THR A 27 8.73 -1.28 13.19
N GLU A 28 9.17 -2.51 13.39
CA GLU A 28 8.91 -3.60 12.48
C GLU A 28 7.40 -3.52 12.22
N PHE A 29 7.01 -3.18 10.98
CA PHE A 29 5.62 -3.15 10.56
C PHE A 29 5.12 -4.59 10.51
N THR A 30 5.01 -5.23 11.67
CA THR A 30 4.44 -6.55 11.83
C THR A 30 2.96 -6.39 11.49
N PHE A 31 2.58 -7.00 10.37
CA PHE A 31 1.22 -7.24 9.92
C PHE A 31 0.28 -7.33 11.12
N LYS A 32 -0.59 -6.33 11.31
CA LYS A 32 -1.61 -6.39 12.35
C LYS A 32 -2.71 -7.33 11.87
N GLN A 33 -2.44 -8.63 11.92
CA GLN A 33 -3.48 -9.64 11.83
C GLN A 33 -4.39 -9.42 13.03
N TYR A 34 -5.68 -9.22 12.77
CA TYR A 34 -6.64 -9.11 13.85
C TYR A 34 -6.71 -10.46 14.58
N PRO A 35 -7.09 -10.51 15.87
CA PRO A 35 -7.16 -11.76 16.63
C PRO A 35 -8.05 -12.84 16.01
N ASP A 36 -8.98 -12.44 15.13
CA ASP A 36 -9.87 -13.29 14.35
C ASP A 36 -9.26 -13.81 13.02
N GLY A 37 -8.02 -13.44 12.71
CA GLY A 37 -7.34 -13.80 11.46
C GLY A 37 -7.58 -12.82 10.31
N THR A 38 -8.34 -11.75 10.51
CA THR A 38 -8.67 -10.80 9.44
C THR A 38 -7.43 -10.01 9.01
N VAL A 39 -7.25 -9.87 7.68
CA VAL A 39 -6.12 -9.13 7.08
C VAL A 39 -6.58 -7.74 6.65
N LYS A 40 -5.80 -6.72 7.03
CA LYS A 40 -5.97 -5.35 6.52
C LYS A 40 -5.10 -5.12 5.29
N ARG A 41 -5.71 -4.80 4.17
CA ARG A 41 -5.03 -4.46 2.91
C ARG A 41 -5.13 -2.97 2.64
N GLY A 42 -4.07 -2.43 2.05
CA GLY A 42 -3.97 -1.02 1.70
C GLY A 42 -3.41 -0.87 0.29
N ALA A 43 -4.06 -0.05 -0.52
CA ALA A 43 -3.58 0.37 -1.82
C ALA A 43 -3.56 1.90 -1.89
N MET A 44 -2.78 2.44 -2.82
CA MET A 44 -2.75 3.87 -3.08
C MET A 44 -2.57 4.18 -4.56
N VAL A 45 -2.99 5.36 -4.95
CA VAL A 45 -2.74 5.92 -6.28
C VAL A 45 -2.33 7.38 -6.12
N GLU A 46 -1.35 7.76 -6.91
CA GLU A 46 -0.94 9.15 -7.12
C GLU A 46 -1.40 9.54 -8.54
N LEU A 47 -2.27 10.54 -8.63
CA LEU A 47 -2.83 11.02 -9.88
C LEU A 47 -1.83 11.92 -10.60
N GLN A 48 -1.66 11.66 -11.89
CA GLN A 48 -0.82 12.38 -12.83
C GLN A 48 -1.71 13.11 -13.84
N GLY A 49 -1.20 14.23 -14.39
CA GLY A 49 -1.98 15.14 -15.25
C GLY A 49 -1.98 16.58 -14.73
N ALA A 50 -2.90 17.40 -15.25
CA ALA A 50 -3.12 18.79 -14.82
C ALA A 50 -3.73 18.85 -13.41
N VAL A 51 -4.59 17.88 -13.10
CA VAL A 51 -5.14 17.63 -11.78
C VAL A 51 -4.20 16.71 -11.01
N LYS A 52 -3.98 16.98 -9.71
CA LYS A 52 -3.13 16.17 -8.82
C LYS A 52 -3.96 15.61 -7.69
N GLY A 53 -3.56 14.47 -7.14
CA GLY A 53 -4.25 13.92 -5.99
C GLY A 53 -3.67 12.60 -5.53
N ASN A 54 -3.90 12.29 -4.26
CA ASN A 54 -3.51 11.02 -3.66
C ASN A 54 -4.75 10.37 -3.08
N ILE A 55 -5.01 9.13 -3.47
CA ILE A 55 -6.15 8.35 -3.00
C ILE A 55 -5.63 7.06 -2.39
N THR A 56 -6.16 6.71 -1.23
CA THR A 56 -5.87 5.48 -0.50
C THR A 56 -7.12 4.62 -0.43
N PHE A 57 -6.95 3.33 -0.63
CA PHE A 57 -7.97 2.30 -0.51
C PHE A 57 -7.59 1.39 0.64
N ILE A 58 -8.52 1.11 1.55
CA ILE A 58 -8.32 0.18 2.66
C ILE A 58 -9.44 -0.85 2.65
N GLN A 59 -9.07 -2.12 2.74
CA GLN A 59 -10.01 -3.22 2.86
C GLN A 59 -9.66 -4.09 4.05
N LEU A 60 -10.67 -4.47 4.83
CA LEU A 60 -10.53 -5.38 5.96
C LEU A 60 -11.19 -6.71 5.60
N GLY A 61 -10.41 -7.79 5.52
CA GLY A 61 -10.89 -9.09 5.04
C GLY A 61 -11.43 -8.98 3.61
N ASP A 62 -12.62 -9.54 3.41
CA ASP A 62 -13.42 -9.41 2.17
C ASP A 62 -14.53 -8.35 2.32
N GLY A 63 -14.40 -7.48 3.33
CA GLY A 63 -15.35 -6.40 3.57
C GLY A 63 -15.28 -5.29 2.52
N PRO A 64 -16.09 -4.23 2.71
CA PRO A 64 -16.10 -3.08 1.83
C PRO A 64 -14.72 -2.38 1.76
N VAL A 65 -14.47 -1.72 0.64
CA VAL A 65 -13.26 -0.92 0.43
C VAL A 65 -13.56 0.52 0.81
N VAL A 66 -12.86 1.02 1.83
CA VAL A 66 -12.89 2.42 2.24
C VAL A 66 -11.92 3.21 1.38
N ILE A 67 -12.41 4.29 0.76
CA ILE A 67 -11.68 5.14 -0.17
C ILE A 67 -11.57 6.53 0.44
N PHE A 68 -10.34 7.05 0.55
CA PHE A 68 -10.14 8.41 1.02
C PHE A 68 -8.92 9.07 0.39
N GLY A 69 -8.95 10.40 0.30
CA GLY A 69 -7.88 11.13 -0.36
C GLY A 69 -8.26 12.58 -0.64
N ASN A 70 -7.37 13.26 -1.36
CA ASN A 70 -7.64 14.60 -1.86
C ASN A 70 -7.22 14.70 -3.32
N VAL A 71 -8.00 15.43 -4.11
CA VAL A 71 -7.72 15.80 -5.49
C VAL A 71 -7.81 17.32 -5.61
N SER A 72 -6.84 17.95 -6.26
CA SER A 72 -6.74 19.40 -6.41
C SER A 72 -6.47 19.81 -7.86
N GLY A 73 -6.91 21.03 -8.20
CA GLY A 73 -6.82 21.58 -9.55
C GLY A 73 -8.03 21.26 -10.43
N LEU A 74 -9.14 20.82 -9.83
CA LEU A 74 -10.41 20.58 -10.52
C LEU A 74 -11.17 21.89 -10.74
N ALA A 75 -12.12 21.87 -11.67
CA ALA A 75 -13.16 22.90 -11.69
C ALA A 75 -14.09 22.70 -10.46
N PRO A 76 -14.76 23.74 -9.95
CA PRO A 76 -15.78 23.54 -8.91
C PRO A 76 -16.93 22.68 -9.44
N GLY A 77 -17.41 21.74 -8.60
CA GLY A 77 -18.55 20.88 -8.93
C GLY A 77 -18.22 19.38 -8.92
N ARG A 78 -19.06 18.62 -9.62
CA ARG A 78 -19.01 17.16 -9.66
C ARG A 78 -18.13 16.65 -10.80
N HIS A 79 -17.36 15.61 -10.50
CA HIS A 79 -16.44 14.97 -11.43
C HIS A 79 -16.58 13.46 -11.34
N GLY A 80 -16.80 12.81 -12.49
CA GLY A 80 -16.82 11.36 -12.60
C GLY A 80 -15.52 10.75 -12.11
N PHE A 81 -15.63 9.64 -11.39
CA PHE A 81 -14.54 9.01 -10.67
C PHE A 81 -14.63 7.50 -10.83
N HIS A 82 -13.70 6.92 -11.58
CA HIS A 82 -13.80 5.53 -12.01
C HIS A 82 -12.48 4.77 -11.87
N VAL A 83 -12.59 3.45 -11.66
CA VAL A 83 -11.49 2.52 -11.92
C VAL A 83 -11.60 2.03 -13.36
N HIS A 84 -10.53 2.20 -14.13
CA HIS A 84 -10.42 1.76 -15.51
C HIS A 84 -9.72 0.40 -15.61
N GLU A 85 -9.99 -0.35 -16.69
CA GLU A 85 -9.55 -1.74 -16.82
C GLU A 85 -8.03 -1.94 -16.80
N LYS A 86 -7.24 -1.00 -17.32
CA LYS A 86 -5.78 -1.11 -17.43
C LYS A 86 -5.10 -0.13 -16.49
N GLY A 87 -4.00 -0.55 -15.89
CA GLY A 87 -3.10 0.31 -15.13
C GLY A 87 -2.10 1.09 -16.00
N ASP A 88 -2.27 1.09 -17.31
CA ASP A 88 -1.37 1.80 -18.22
C ASP A 88 -1.73 3.28 -18.29
N VAL A 89 -0.81 4.12 -17.83
CA VAL A 89 -0.88 5.58 -17.91
C VAL A 89 0.33 6.16 -18.65
N SER A 90 1.11 5.31 -19.32
CA SER A 90 2.41 5.67 -19.93
C SER A 90 2.27 6.66 -21.08
N THR A 91 1.16 6.60 -21.84
CA THR A 91 0.83 7.53 -22.93
C THR A 91 -0.35 8.43 -22.57
N GLY A 92 -0.57 8.68 -21.28
CA GLY A 92 -1.70 9.44 -20.76
C GLY A 92 -2.93 8.57 -20.47
N CYS A 93 -3.98 9.22 -19.96
CA CYS A 93 -5.12 8.52 -19.34
C CYS A 93 -5.98 7.71 -20.31
N ALA A 94 -5.86 7.94 -21.63
CA ALA A 94 -6.53 7.13 -22.64
C ALA A 94 -6.06 5.66 -22.63
N ALA A 95 -4.79 5.41 -22.30
CA ALA A 95 -4.21 4.06 -22.26
C ALA A 95 -4.84 3.15 -21.18
N ALA A 96 -5.51 3.74 -20.18
CA ALA A 96 -6.22 3.02 -19.14
C ALA A 96 -7.42 2.20 -19.65
N GLY A 97 -7.86 2.42 -20.91
CA GLY A 97 -8.96 1.66 -21.51
C GLY A 97 -10.34 2.12 -21.04
N GLY A 98 -11.34 1.24 -21.08
CA GLY A 98 -12.70 1.50 -20.57
C GLY A 98 -12.81 1.43 -19.05
N HIS A 99 -14.02 1.59 -18.51
CA HIS A 99 -14.28 1.32 -17.10
C HIS A 99 -14.01 -0.17 -16.80
N PHE A 100 -13.56 -0.48 -15.58
CA PHE A 100 -13.33 -1.86 -15.18
C PHE A 100 -14.67 -2.61 -15.05
N ASN A 101 -14.95 -3.48 -16.02
CA ASN A 101 -16.23 -4.18 -16.15
C ASN A 101 -16.04 -5.69 -16.40
N PRO A 102 -15.64 -6.47 -15.39
CA PRO A 102 -15.45 -7.92 -15.55
C PRO A 102 -16.77 -8.68 -15.75
N GLU A 103 -17.91 -8.07 -15.42
CA GLU A 103 -19.24 -8.69 -15.48
C GLU A 103 -20.01 -8.37 -16.77
N GLY A 104 -19.49 -7.48 -17.63
CA GLY A 104 -20.17 -7.07 -18.86
C GLY A 104 -21.48 -6.30 -18.65
N LYS A 105 -21.62 -5.63 -17.50
CA LYS A 105 -22.79 -4.80 -17.15
C LYS A 105 -22.78 -3.46 -17.87
N LYS A 106 -23.89 -2.74 -17.82
CA LYS A 106 -23.95 -1.33 -18.21
C LYS A 106 -23.35 -0.45 -17.12
N HIS A 107 -22.97 0.77 -17.51
CA HIS A 107 -22.56 1.79 -16.57
C HIS A 107 -23.75 2.20 -15.67
N GLY A 108 -23.45 2.50 -14.40
CA GLY A 108 -24.41 2.96 -13.41
C GLY A 108 -23.75 3.68 -12.24
N GLY A 109 -24.54 4.09 -11.25
CA GLY A 109 -24.04 4.69 -10.03
C GLY A 109 -23.59 3.65 -9.00
N PRO A 110 -22.85 4.05 -7.95
CA PRO A 110 -22.25 3.11 -7.01
C PRO A 110 -23.27 2.29 -6.20
N GLU A 111 -24.49 2.79 -6.02
CA GLU A 111 -25.55 2.06 -5.30
C GLU A 111 -26.41 1.17 -6.22
N ASP A 112 -26.14 1.17 -7.53
CA ASP A 112 -26.91 0.39 -8.49
C ASP A 112 -26.44 -1.07 -8.55
N SER A 113 -27.39 -1.99 -8.77
CA SER A 113 -27.07 -3.39 -9.06
C SER A 113 -26.52 -3.59 -10.48
N GLU A 114 -26.98 -2.74 -11.41
CA GLU A 114 -26.49 -2.64 -12.77
C GLU A 114 -25.47 -1.49 -12.84
N ARG A 115 -24.20 -1.84 -12.69
CA ARG A 115 -23.05 -0.93 -12.79
C ARG A 115 -21.81 -1.71 -13.20
N HIS A 116 -20.80 -1.03 -13.72
CA HIS A 116 -19.47 -1.59 -13.78
C HIS A 116 -18.89 -1.70 -12.37
N VAL A 117 -17.97 -2.65 -12.16
CA VAL A 117 -17.21 -2.77 -10.91
C VAL A 117 -16.46 -1.47 -10.63
N GLY A 118 -15.89 -0.85 -11.66
CA GLY A 118 -15.14 0.40 -11.55
C GLY A 118 -15.95 1.69 -11.37
N ASP A 119 -17.30 1.65 -11.37
CA ASP A 119 -18.12 2.87 -11.32
C ASP A 119 -18.25 3.40 -9.88
N LEU A 120 -17.46 4.39 -9.48
CA LEU A 120 -17.47 4.95 -8.11
C LEU A 120 -18.27 6.25 -8.00
N GLY A 121 -18.95 6.66 -9.08
CA GLY A 121 -19.79 7.85 -9.15
C GLY A 121 -18.99 9.14 -9.22
N ASN A 122 -19.36 10.13 -8.40
CA ASN A 122 -18.80 11.48 -8.46
C ASN A 122 -18.01 11.84 -7.20
N ILE A 123 -16.88 12.53 -7.40
CA ILE A 123 -16.22 13.35 -6.38
C ILE A 123 -16.65 14.80 -6.53
N VAL A 124 -16.63 15.57 -5.44
CA VAL A 124 -17.10 16.97 -5.44
C VAL A 124 -15.95 17.90 -5.09
N ALA A 125 -15.56 18.73 -6.04
CA ALA A 125 -14.59 19.79 -5.84
C ALA A 125 -15.28 21.07 -5.33
N ASN A 126 -14.70 21.68 -4.31
CA ASN A 126 -15.15 22.97 -3.79
C ASN A 126 -14.74 24.14 -4.71
N GLU A 127 -15.08 25.37 -4.32
CA GLU A 127 -14.75 26.61 -5.06
C GLU A 127 -13.24 26.83 -5.28
N PHE A 128 -12.38 26.14 -4.52
CA PHE A 128 -10.92 26.18 -4.68
C PHE A 128 -10.39 25.05 -5.58
N GLY A 129 -11.27 24.28 -6.21
CA GLY A 129 -10.91 23.16 -7.05
C GLY A 129 -10.35 21.97 -6.28
N VAL A 130 -10.74 21.81 -5.01
CA VAL A 130 -10.28 20.72 -4.13
C VAL A 130 -11.45 19.80 -3.79
N ALA A 131 -11.30 18.51 -4.11
CA ALA A 131 -12.21 17.44 -3.71
C ALA A 131 -11.57 16.59 -2.60
N THR A 132 -12.20 16.57 -1.42
CA THR A 132 -11.84 15.66 -0.33
C THR A 132 -12.73 14.44 -0.39
N ILE A 133 -12.13 13.27 -0.59
CA ILE A 133 -12.82 12.00 -0.78
C ILE A 133 -12.87 11.26 0.54
N ARG A 134 -14.06 10.79 0.91
CA ARG A 134 -14.27 9.82 1.99
C ARG A 134 -15.54 9.04 1.69
N THR A 135 -15.39 7.87 1.11
CA THR A 135 -16.50 6.98 0.74
C THR A 135 -16.13 5.52 0.98
N GLU A 136 -17.10 4.64 0.77
CA GLU A 136 -16.97 3.19 0.86
C GLU A 136 -17.65 2.58 -0.36
N ASP A 137 -17.06 1.52 -0.91
CA ASP A 137 -17.65 0.75 -2.01
C ASP A 137 -17.63 -0.75 -1.67
N ARG A 138 -18.71 -1.45 -2.05
CA ARG A 138 -18.93 -2.88 -1.73
C ARG A 138 -18.69 -3.81 -2.92
N VAL A 139 -18.39 -3.27 -4.09
CA VAL A 139 -18.27 -4.01 -5.35
C VAL A 139 -16.79 -4.19 -5.72
N ILE A 140 -16.00 -3.11 -5.65
CA ILE A 140 -14.55 -3.19 -5.83
C ILE A 140 -13.93 -4.01 -4.69
N SER A 141 -12.81 -4.66 -5.00
CA SER A 141 -12.01 -5.36 -4.01
C SER A 141 -10.53 -5.08 -4.25
N LEU A 142 -9.70 -5.24 -3.22
CA LEU A 142 -8.24 -5.20 -3.37
C LEU A 142 -7.67 -6.57 -3.76
N MET A 143 -8.52 -7.56 -4.02
CA MET A 143 -8.14 -8.89 -4.49
C MET A 143 -9.27 -9.60 -5.26
N GLY A 144 -8.95 -10.76 -5.83
CA GLY A 144 -9.94 -11.61 -6.51
C GLY A 144 -10.44 -11.04 -7.83
N PRO A 145 -11.59 -11.53 -8.35
CA PRO A 145 -12.12 -11.14 -9.66
C PRO A 145 -12.43 -9.65 -9.79
N HIS A 146 -12.82 -9.00 -8.69
CA HIS A 146 -13.09 -7.55 -8.62
C HIS A 146 -11.87 -6.75 -8.16
N GLY A 147 -10.69 -7.36 -8.20
CA GLY A 147 -9.42 -6.76 -7.81
C GLY A 147 -9.07 -5.53 -8.65
N ILE A 148 -8.80 -4.42 -7.97
CA ILE A 148 -8.41 -3.14 -8.61
C ILE A 148 -6.90 -2.87 -8.58
N ILE A 149 -6.11 -3.70 -7.88
CA ILE A 149 -4.65 -3.55 -7.85
C ILE A 149 -4.08 -3.69 -9.27
N GLY A 150 -3.18 -2.77 -9.65
CA GLY A 150 -2.59 -2.74 -10.98
C GLY A 150 -3.50 -2.17 -12.07
N ARG A 151 -4.71 -1.72 -11.73
CA ARG A 151 -5.60 -0.94 -12.60
C ARG A 151 -5.36 0.56 -12.42
N ALA A 152 -6.07 1.42 -13.15
CA ALA A 152 -5.93 2.86 -12.99
C ALA A 152 -7.20 3.48 -12.40
N VAL A 153 -7.02 4.49 -11.55
CA VAL A 153 -8.07 5.47 -11.26
C VAL A 153 -8.05 6.53 -12.35
N VAL A 154 -9.22 6.99 -12.77
CA VAL A 154 -9.41 8.14 -13.66
C VAL A 154 -10.39 9.11 -13.01
N VAL A 155 -10.05 10.39 -13.03
CA VAL A 155 -10.94 11.51 -12.70
C VAL A 155 -11.33 12.20 -14.00
N HIS A 156 -12.61 12.51 -14.15
CA HIS A 156 -13.18 13.08 -15.37
C HIS A 156 -13.47 14.59 -15.27
N SER A 157 -13.65 15.25 -16.41
CA SER A 157 -13.88 16.69 -16.50
C SER A 157 -15.30 17.12 -16.11
N HIS A 158 -16.29 16.24 -16.27
CA HIS A 158 -17.70 16.52 -16.00
C HIS A 158 -18.30 15.57 -14.98
N GLU A 159 -19.51 15.90 -14.55
CA GLU A 159 -20.34 15.03 -13.73
C GLU A 159 -20.62 13.72 -14.49
N ASP A 160 -20.46 12.61 -13.78
CA ASP A 160 -21.00 11.33 -14.17
C ASP A 160 -22.53 11.32 -13.91
N ASP A 161 -23.30 11.14 -14.98
CA ASP A 161 -24.77 11.06 -14.96
C ASP A 161 -25.33 9.74 -14.39
N LEU A 162 -24.44 8.83 -14.00
CA LEU A 162 -24.72 7.55 -13.37
C LEU A 162 -25.59 6.64 -14.25
N GLY A 163 -25.47 6.75 -15.56
CA GLY A 163 -26.27 6.00 -16.53
C GLY A 163 -27.69 6.56 -16.73
N ARG A 164 -27.99 7.74 -16.19
CA ARG A 164 -29.36 8.32 -16.13
C ARG A 164 -29.54 9.56 -16.99
N GLY A 165 -28.49 10.04 -17.66
CA GLY A 165 -28.53 11.30 -18.42
C GLY A 165 -29.26 11.22 -19.76
N GLY A 166 -29.48 10.01 -20.29
CA GLY A 166 -30.15 9.81 -21.58
C GLY A 166 -29.29 10.15 -22.81
N TYR A 167 -28.00 10.38 -22.63
CA TYR A 167 -27.03 10.54 -23.72
C TYR A 167 -26.67 9.18 -24.33
N PRO A 168 -26.21 9.15 -25.60
CA PRO A 168 -25.79 7.90 -26.24
C PRO A 168 -24.71 7.13 -25.48
N ASP A 169 -23.87 7.83 -24.72
CA ASP A 169 -22.77 7.26 -23.94
C ASP A 169 -23.07 7.15 -22.44
N SER A 170 -24.23 7.59 -21.94
CA SER A 170 -24.61 7.50 -20.51
C SER A 170 -24.43 6.07 -19.97
N LEU A 171 -24.91 5.06 -20.69
CA LEU A 171 -24.82 3.65 -20.27
C LEU A 171 -23.42 3.02 -20.48
N THR A 172 -22.43 3.80 -20.90
CA THR A 172 -21.04 3.35 -21.13
C THR A 172 -20.01 4.11 -20.30
N THR A 173 -20.17 5.42 -20.15
CA THR A 173 -19.17 6.33 -19.55
C THR A 173 -19.78 7.31 -18.55
N GLY A 174 -21.11 7.28 -18.37
CA GLY A 174 -21.81 8.26 -17.54
C GLY A 174 -21.79 9.68 -18.12
N HIS A 175 -21.47 9.83 -19.41
CA HIS A 175 -21.29 11.15 -20.03
C HIS A 175 -20.27 12.06 -19.30
N ALA A 176 -19.31 11.47 -18.58
CA ALA A 176 -18.40 12.19 -17.69
C ALA A 176 -17.33 13.03 -18.42
N GLY A 177 -17.22 12.91 -19.74
CA GLY A 177 -16.29 13.71 -20.55
C GLY A 177 -14.82 13.28 -20.42
N ASP A 178 -13.92 14.25 -20.58
CA ASP A 178 -12.48 14.04 -20.71
C ASP A 178 -11.83 13.49 -19.44
N ARG A 179 -10.70 12.81 -19.61
CA ARG A 179 -9.91 12.24 -18.50
C ARG A 179 -8.87 13.27 -18.02
N VAL A 180 -9.15 13.96 -16.93
CA VAL A 180 -8.32 15.09 -16.46
C VAL A 180 -7.13 14.66 -15.58
N ALA A 181 -7.24 13.49 -14.95
CA ALA A 181 -6.18 12.90 -14.16
C ALA A 181 -6.31 11.37 -14.14
N CYS A 182 -5.19 10.68 -14.00
CA CYS A 182 -5.19 9.24 -13.80
C CYS A 182 -3.94 8.75 -13.07
N GLY A 183 -4.00 7.55 -12.51
CA GLY A 183 -2.83 6.91 -11.93
C GLY A 183 -3.06 5.43 -11.68
N THR A 184 -1.98 4.64 -11.74
CA THR A 184 -2.03 3.22 -11.43
C THR A 184 -2.19 2.98 -9.93
N ILE A 185 -3.10 2.09 -9.56
CA ILE A 185 -3.36 1.65 -8.19
C ILE A 185 -2.26 0.67 -7.79
N LYS A 186 -1.47 1.06 -6.78
CA LYS A 186 -0.33 0.31 -6.27
C LYS A 186 -0.59 -0.21 -4.87
N ILE A 187 0.10 -1.30 -4.57
CA ILE A 187 0.21 -1.91 -3.25
C ILE A 187 0.80 -0.87 -2.28
N LYS A 188 0.11 -0.61 -1.16
CA LYS A 188 0.63 0.20 -0.05
C LYS A 188 1.06 -0.69 1.12
N PHE A 189 0.20 -1.63 1.51
CA PHE A 189 0.53 -2.65 2.50
C PHE A 189 -0.44 -3.85 2.41
N PRO A 190 -0.03 -5.03 2.86
CA PRO A 190 1.32 -5.33 3.34
C PRO A 190 2.37 -5.38 2.21
N ALA A 191 3.64 -5.22 2.60
CA ALA A 191 4.78 -5.36 1.67
C ALA A 191 5.15 -6.82 1.36
N GLY A 192 4.57 -7.80 2.09
CA GLY A 192 4.73 -9.24 1.83
C GLY A 192 3.60 -9.86 0.99
N PRO A 193 3.49 -11.20 0.92
CA PRO A 193 2.51 -11.88 0.07
C PRO A 193 1.08 -11.42 0.38
N TRP A 194 0.38 -10.88 -0.63
CA TRP A 194 -0.98 -10.36 -0.52
C TRP A 194 -2.03 -11.42 -0.13
N THR A 195 -1.65 -12.69 -0.29
CA THR A 195 -2.43 -13.89 -0.05
C THR A 195 -2.11 -14.58 1.27
N GLU A 196 -0.98 -14.26 1.92
CA GLU A 196 -0.64 -14.86 3.21
C GLU A 196 -0.76 -13.78 4.29
N ALA A 197 -1.81 -13.91 5.11
CA ALA A 197 -1.75 -13.41 6.47
C ALA A 197 -0.44 -13.95 7.05
N SER A 198 0.49 -13.05 7.38
CA SER A 198 1.84 -13.35 7.85
C SER A 198 1.87 -14.65 8.64
N ARG A 199 2.61 -15.67 8.15
CA ARG A 199 3.03 -16.80 8.98
C ARG A 199 3.48 -16.23 10.32
N PRO A 200 2.95 -16.69 11.47
CA PRO A 200 3.40 -16.18 12.75
C PRO A 200 4.93 -16.34 12.82
N ALA A 201 5.60 -15.31 13.33
CA ALA A 201 7.06 -15.24 13.49
C ALA A 201 7.68 -16.41 14.29
N ASN A 202 6.83 -17.30 14.84
CA ASN A 202 7.25 -18.49 15.57
C ASN A 202 7.43 -19.74 14.70
N SER A 203 7.30 -19.63 13.38
CA SER A 203 7.68 -20.73 12.47
C SER A 203 9.15 -20.62 12.05
N ALA A 204 10.03 -20.41 13.03
CA ALA A 204 11.44 -20.71 12.86
C ALA A 204 11.54 -22.19 12.44
N ALA A 205 12.05 -22.44 11.23
CA ALA A 205 12.53 -23.77 10.90
C ALA A 205 13.46 -24.22 12.03
N PRO A 206 13.39 -25.48 12.50
CA PRO A 206 14.31 -25.94 13.53
C PRO A 206 15.72 -25.72 12.99
N ALA A 207 16.44 -24.77 13.57
CA ALA A 207 17.85 -24.60 13.32
C ALA A 207 18.47 -25.97 13.63
N LEU A 208 19.01 -26.63 12.60
CA LEU A 208 19.78 -27.85 12.77
C LEU A 208 20.94 -27.49 13.71
N ARG A 209 20.75 -27.74 15.00
CA ARG A 209 21.80 -27.62 16.00
C ARG A 209 22.78 -28.73 15.69
N TRP A 210 23.81 -28.42 14.91
CA TRP A 210 25.03 -29.21 14.87
C TRP A 210 25.68 -29.09 16.24
N THR A 211 25.29 -29.96 17.17
CA THR A 211 26.00 -30.15 18.42
C THR A 211 27.34 -30.80 18.08
N TRP A 212 28.36 -29.99 17.84
CA TRP A 212 29.76 -30.39 17.93
C TRP A 212 30.09 -30.63 19.41
N SER A 213 29.62 -31.75 19.96
CA SER A 213 29.91 -32.13 21.35
C SER A 213 29.92 -33.64 21.51
N LEU A 214 30.68 -34.34 20.66
CA LEU A 214 31.15 -35.69 20.92
C LEU A 214 32.45 -35.96 20.12
N LEU A 215 33.50 -35.17 20.37
CA LEU A 215 34.89 -35.60 20.18
C LEU A 215 35.71 -35.15 21.39
N VAL A 216 35.62 -36.01 22.40
CA VAL A 216 36.42 -36.08 23.62
C VAL A 216 37.92 -36.12 23.27
N PRO A 217 38.79 -35.55 24.13
CA PRO A 217 40.16 -35.19 23.81
C PRO A 217 41.09 -36.40 23.78
N LEU A 218 41.87 -36.55 22.71
CA LEU A 218 42.96 -37.53 22.62
C LEU A 218 44.15 -36.95 21.88
N LEU A 219 44.71 -35.84 22.39
CA LEU A 219 46.04 -35.38 21.96
C LEU A 219 46.79 -34.72 23.13
N CYS A 220 46.98 -35.48 24.21
CA CYS A 220 47.92 -35.13 25.30
C CYS A 220 48.85 -36.29 25.69
N LEU A 221 49.13 -37.22 24.76
CA LEU A 221 50.19 -38.22 24.94
C LEU A 221 50.89 -38.40 23.59
N LEU A 222 51.93 -37.60 23.32
CA LEU A 222 53.05 -37.95 22.42
C LEU A 222 54.18 -36.89 22.35
N LEU A 223 54.44 -36.14 23.43
CA LEU A 223 55.70 -35.39 23.59
C LEU A 223 56.29 -35.62 24.98
N ALA A 224 56.57 -36.89 25.27
CA ALA A 224 57.51 -37.29 26.32
C ALA A 224 58.21 -38.58 25.85
N ARG A 225 59.10 -38.44 24.85
CA ARG A 225 60.29 -39.27 24.58
C ARG A 225 60.91 -38.88 23.23
N ALA A 226 61.81 -37.90 23.28
CA ALA A 226 63.10 -37.85 22.59
C ALA A 226 63.80 -36.56 23.04
#